data_AF-A0A6L8N9X4-F1
#
_entry.id   AF-A0A6L8N9X4-F1
#
_cell.length_a   1.000
_cell.length_b   1.000
_cell.length_c   1.000
_cell.angle_alpha   90.00
_cell.angle_beta   90.00
_cell.angle_gamma   90.00
#
_symmetry.space_group_name_H-M   'P 1'
#
loop_
_entity.id
_entity.type
_entity.pdbx_description
1 polymer ?
#
loop_
_entity_poly.entity_id
_entity_poly.type
_entity_poly.pdbx_seq_one_letter_code
_entity_poly.pdbx_strand_id
1 'polypeptide(L)' 'MRQTMPSADENARALELATQVAALLEQLDALQPGSVQAGPGRISGPGLEIRRNFEGGWTVRTDR' A
#
# COMPACT_ATOMS: atom_id res chain seq x y z
N MET A 1 -5.23 13.50 23.04
CA MET A 1 -4.85 14.00 21.70
C MET A 1 -6.08 13.87 20.82
N ARG A 2 -6.67 14.98 20.34
CA ARG A 2 -7.80 14.88 19.39
C ARG A 2 -7.20 14.44 18.06
N GLN A 3 -7.45 13.19 17.65
CA GLN A 3 -7.24 12.79 16.27
C GLN A 3 -8.22 13.59 15.42
N THR A 4 -7.73 14.59 14.70
CA THR A 4 -8.51 15.25 13.65
C THR A 4 -8.78 14.19 12.60
N MET A 5 -10.05 13.89 12.31
CA MET A 5 -10.37 13.00 11.20
C MET A 5 -9.80 13.61 9.92
N PRO A 6 -9.02 12.87 9.12
CA PRO A 6 -8.52 13.37 7.85
C PRO A 6 -9.69 13.79 6.97
N SER A 7 -9.57 14.95 6.36
CA SER A 7 -10.53 15.47 5.39
C SER A 7 -10.66 14.55 4.19
N ALA A 8 -11.75 14.69 3.44
CA ALA A 8 -11.98 13.91 2.22
C ALA A 8 -10.82 14.05 1.21
N ASP A 9 -10.27 15.27 1.07
CA ASP A 9 -9.11 15.54 0.24
C ASP A 9 -7.84 14.86 0.74
N GLU A 10 -7.59 14.85 2.05
CA GLU A 10 -6.45 14.14 2.64
C GLU A 10 -6.55 12.63 2.41
N ASN A 11 -7.75 12.05 2.53
CA ASN A 11 -8.00 10.64 2.24
C ASN A 11 -7.80 10.31 0.75
N ALA A 12 -8.29 11.17 -0.15
CA ALA A 12 -8.07 11.01 -1.59
C ALA A 12 -6.57 11.08 -1.93
N ARG A 13 -5.84 12.01 -1.32
CA ARG A 13 -4.39 12.15 -1.49
C ARG A 13 -3.64 10.94 -0.95
N ALA A 14 -4.04 10.44 0.21
CA ALA A 14 -3.44 9.26 0.82
C ALA A 14 -3.65 8.01 -0.05
N LEU A 15 -4.85 7.85 -0.64
CA LEU A 15 -5.15 6.77 -1.60
C LEU A 15 -4.30 6.87 -2.87
N GLU A 16 -4.14 8.08 -3.42
CA GLU A 16 -3.31 8.31 -4.61
C GLU A 16 -1.85 7.93 -4.34
N LEU A 17 -1.31 8.32 -3.19
CA LEU A 17 0.06 7.98 -2.79
C LEU A 17 0.21 6.47 -2.57
N ALA A 18 -0.73 5.84 -1.87
CA ALA A 18 -0.70 4.40 -1.64
C ALA A 18 -0.74 3.60 -2.95
N THR A 19 -1.50 4.07 -3.94
CA THR A 19 -1.57 3.48 -5.28
C THR A 19 -0.23 3.60 -6.01
N GLN A 20 0.41 4.77 -5.95
CA GLN A 20 1.74 4.98 -6.53
C GLN A 20 2.80 4.07 -5.88
N VAL A 21 2.76 3.96 -4.55
CA VAL A 21 3.68 3.08 -3.81
C VAL A 21 3.48 1.62 -4.21
N ALA A 22 2.24 1.13 -4.32
CA ALA A 22 1.96 -0.23 -4.77
C ALA A 22 2.53 -0.51 -6.17
N ALA A 23 2.37 0.43 -7.10
CA ALA A 23 2.91 0.31 -8.46
C ALA A 23 4.45 0.33 -8.50
N LEU A 24 5.10 1.11 -7.63
CA LEU A 24 6.56 1.11 -7.51
C LEU A 24 7.08 -0.20 -6.92
N LEU A 25 6.40 -0.74 -5.91
CA LEU A 25 6.74 -2.03 -5.31
C LEU A 25 6.61 -3.17 -6.34
N GLU A 26 5.58 -3.14 -7.18
CA GLU A 26 5.43 -4.10 -8.28
C GLU A 26 6.57 -4.00 -9.31
N GLN A 27 6.97 -2.78 -9.68
CA GLN A 27 8.12 -2.57 -10.58
C GLN A 27 9.43 -3.04 -9.97
N LEU A 28 9.65 -2.81 -8.67
CA LEU A 28 10.82 -3.31 -7.95
C LEU A 28 10.84 -4.84 -7.92
N ASP A 29 9.70 -5.47 -7.65
CA ASP A 29 9.57 -6.93 -7.67
C ASP A 29 9.90 -7.52 -9.05
N ALA A 30 9.49 -6.86 -10.14
CA ALA A 30 9.80 -7.29 -11.51
C ALA A 30 11.30 -7.23 -11.86
N LEU A 31 12.06 -6.34 -11.21
CA LEU A 31 13.51 -6.19 -11.43
C LEU A 31 14.34 -7.28 -10.73
N GLN A 32 13.74 -8.06 -9.83
CA GLN A 32 14.44 -9.11 -9.08
C GLN A 32 13.83 -10.51 -9.33
N PRO A 33 13.91 -11.06 -10.55
CA PRO A 33 13.47 -12.42 -10.81
C PRO A 33 14.29 -13.41 -9.95
N GLY A 34 13.63 -14.01 -8.95
CA GLY A 34 14.23 -15.02 -8.06
C GLY A 34 14.74 -14.50 -6.71
N SER A 35 14.70 -13.19 -6.43
CA SER A 35 14.99 -12.70 -5.08
C SER A 35 13.74 -12.84 -4.23
N VAL A 36 13.76 -13.87 -3.38
CA VAL A 36 12.87 -14.16 -2.24
C VAL A 36 11.39 -13.91 -2.52
N GLN A 37 10.64 -15.00 -2.49
CA GLN A 37 9.21 -15.03 -2.22
C GLN A 37 8.95 -14.31 -0.88
N ALA A 38 8.97 -12.98 -0.85
CA ALA A 38 8.69 -12.21 0.34
C ALA A 38 7.27 -12.58 0.74
N GLY A 39 7.12 -13.07 1.96
CA GLY A 39 5.82 -13.49 2.46
C GLY A 39 4.80 -12.35 2.43
N PRO A 40 3.58 -12.60 2.92
CA PRO A 40 2.58 -11.53 3.03
C PRO A 40 3.16 -10.32 3.78
N GLY A 41 3.01 -9.15 3.19
CA GLY A 41 3.53 -7.88 3.69
C GLY A 41 2.41 -6.88 3.88
N ARG A 42 2.54 -6.01 4.88
CA ARG A 42 1.54 -4.97 5.19
C ARG A 42 2.25 -3.65 5.49
N ILE A 43 1.83 -2.60 4.79
CA ILE A 43 2.20 -1.21 5.06
C ILE A 43 0.90 -0.50 5.45
N SER A 44 0.86 0.09 6.65
CA SER A 44 -0.34 0.77 7.15
C SER A 44 -0.14 2.28 7.12
N GLY A 45 -1.19 3.01 6.74
CA GLY A 45 -1.28 4.46 6.84
C GLY A 45 -2.63 4.88 7.44
N PRO A 46 -2.84 6.18 7.68
CA PRO A 46 -4.12 6.69 8.17
C PRO A 46 -5.25 6.36 7.17
N GLY A 47 -6.21 5.53 7.59
CA GLY A 47 -7.35 5.12 6.77
C GLY A 47 -7.01 4.22 5.57
N LEU A 48 -5.80 3.66 5.51
CA LEU A 48 -5.37 2.83 4.37
C LEU A 48 -4.38 1.73 4.75
N GLU A 49 -4.35 0.71 3.90
CA GLU A 49 -3.44 -0.42 3.96
C GLU A 49 -2.95 -0.77 2.56
N ILE A 50 -1.64 -0.94 2.40
CA ILE A 50 -1.03 -1.59 1.23
C ILE A 50 -0.65 -3.00 1.64
N ARG A 51 -1.18 -4.00 0.95
CA ARG A 51 -1.00 -5.42 1.28
C ARG A 51 -0.40 -6.18 0.11
N ARG A 52 0.63 -6.98 0.40
CA ARG A 52 1.16 -7.99 -0.53
C ARG A 52 0.37 -9.29 -0.37
N ASN A 53 -0.17 -9.82 -1.45
CA ASN A 53 -0.86 -11.10 -1.46
C ASN A 53 0.13 -12.28 -1.50
N PHE A 54 -0.36 -13.50 -1.33
CA PHE A 54 0.46 -14.72 -1.39
C PHE A 54 1.00 -15.04 -2.80
N GLU A 55 0.41 -14.42 -3.82
CA GLU A 55 0.81 -14.53 -5.23
C GLU A 55 1.88 -13.48 -5.60
N GLY A 56 2.30 -12.62 -4.66
CA GLY A 56 3.33 -11.59 -4.82
C GLY A 56 2.83 -10.21 -5.26
N GLY A 57 1.55 -10.05 -5.58
CA GLY A 57 0.96 -8.78 -6.01
C GLY A 57 0.63 -7.82 -4.86
N TRP A 58 0.76 -6.51 -5.13
CA TRP A 58 0.45 -5.45 -4.17
C TRP A 58 -0.95 -4.88 -4.41
N THR A 59 -1.70 -4.66 -3.32
CA THR A 59 -3.07 -4.13 -3.36
C THR A 59 -3.25 -3.02 -2.32
N VAL A 60 -4.05 -2.01 -2.65
CA VAL A 60 -4.39 -0.92 -1.72
C VAL A 60 -5.82 -1.10 -1.24
N ARG A 61 -6.04 -0.92 0.06
CA ARG A 61 -7.35 -0.95 0.70
C ARG A 61 -7.52 0.30 1.54
N THR A 62 -8.72 0.86 1.53
CA THR A 62 -9.13 1.83 2.54
C THR A 62 -9.59 1.06 3.77
N ASP A 63 -9.07 1.44 4.95
CA ASP A 63 -9.57 0.95 6.23
C ASP A 63 -10.90 1.69 6.46
N ARG A 64 -12.00 0.94 6.38
CA ARG A 64 -13.35 1.49 6.33
C ARG A 64 -13.92 1.75 7.72
#